data_AF-A0A2A4ZWI0-F1
#
_entry.id   AF-A0A2A4ZWI0-F1
#
_cell.length_a   1.000
_cell.length_b   1.000
_cell.length_c   1.000
_cell.angle_alpha   90.00
_cell.angle_beta   90.00
_cell.angle_gamma   90.00
#
_symmetry.space_group_name_H-M   'P 1'
#
loop_
_entity.id
_entity.type
_entity.pdbx_description
1 polymer ?
#
loop_
_entity_poly.entity_id
_entity_poly.type
_entity_poly.pdbx_seq_one_letter_code
_entity_poly.pdbx_strand_id
1 'polypeptide(L)'
;RVEALQESDELALDVARDMNRLLEGLPERLRLLEERVNAVQGTSADAKRRWLRAEAEYYLSVANTELILGGRWQNAIDALEFADGKLRELGSPSFSGVRQLIYEELQALRGVQLPDVEGLSYSLARLADGVESLPLGAVVPTSPVTDEEMLESAEPGLNRIWLSLKQAITGMISVERGDGSLYRALTVEGQVLVRRRLSRPSTAASMTDGP
;
A
#
# COMPACT_ATOMS: atom_id res chain seq x y z
N ARG A 1 -46.07 -37.29 21.02
CA ARG A 1 -45.67 -36.20 21.96
C ARG A 1 -44.90 -36.73 23.16
N VAL A 2 -45.27 -37.89 23.74
CA VAL A 2 -44.48 -38.55 24.81
C VAL A 2 -43.16 -39.11 24.26
N GLU A 3 -43.19 -39.73 23.07
CA GLU A 3 -42.02 -40.34 22.42
C GLU A 3 -40.92 -39.31 22.08
N ALA A 4 -41.29 -38.15 21.53
CA ALA A 4 -40.36 -37.05 21.25
C ALA A 4 -39.74 -36.40 22.52
N LEU A 5 -40.40 -36.52 23.68
CA LEU A 5 -39.86 -36.05 24.96
C LEU A 5 -38.88 -37.08 25.56
N GLN A 6 -39.10 -38.37 25.32
CA GLN A 6 -38.17 -39.42 25.73
C GLN A 6 -36.88 -39.37 24.90
N GLU A 7 -36.98 -39.13 23.59
CA GLU A 7 -35.82 -38.97 22.71
C GLU A 7 -34.95 -37.76 23.10
N SER A 8 -35.56 -36.65 23.52
CA SER A 8 -34.80 -35.49 24.02
C SER A 8 -34.09 -35.75 25.34
N ASP A 9 -34.68 -36.55 26.24
CA ASP A 9 -34.07 -36.93 27.52
C ASP A 9 -32.91 -37.92 27.31
N GLU A 10 -33.05 -38.87 26.39
CA GLU A 10 -31.97 -39.79 26.03
C GLU A 10 -30.78 -39.06 25.39
N LEU A 11 -31.04 -38.09 24.52
CA LEU A 11 -30.02 -37.22 23.94
C LEU A 11 -29.33 -36.36 25.02
N ALA A 12 -30.09 -35.80 25.95
CA ALA A 12 -29.53 -35.01 27.06
C ALA A 12 -28.64 -35.86 27.98
N LEU A 13 -29.05 -37.10 28.26
CA LEU A 13 -28.26 -38.05 29.04
C LEU A 13 -26.99 -38.48 28.30
N ASP A 14 -27.03 -38.64 26.99
CA ASP A 14 -25.85 -39.03 26.22
C ASP A 14 -24.86 -37.88 26.09
N VAL A 15 -25.33 -36.66 25.87
CA VAL A 15 -24.51 -35.44 25.91
C VAL A 15 -23.87 -35.25 27.29
N ALA A 16 -24.60 -35.51 28.38
CA ALA A 16 -24.05 -35.44 29.73
C ALA A 16 -22.97 -36.50 29.98
N ARG A 17 -23.16 -37.73 29.48
CA ARG A 17 -22.14 -38.79 29.57
C ARG A 17 -20.90 -38.47 28.74
N ASP A 18 -21.08 -37.93 27.53
CA ASP A 18 -19.97 -37.52 26.67
C ASP A 18 -19.19 -36.34 27.26
N MET A 19 -19.90 -35.36 27.82
CA MET A 19 -19.28 -34.27 28.57
C MET A 19 -18.48 -34.84 29.75
N ASN A 20 -19.02 -35.80 30.49
CA ASN A 20 -18.32 -36.43 31.61
C ASN A 20 -17.08 -37.22 31.16
N ARG A 21 -17.14 -37.95 30.04
CA ARG A 21 -15.97 -38.64 29.44
C ARG A 21 -14.88 -37.66 28.99
N LEU A 22 -15.29 -36.51 28.42
CA LEU A 22 -14.37 -35.44 28.05
C LEU A 22 -13.72 -34.80 29.28
N LEU A 23 -14.48 -34.62 30.35
CA LEU A 23 -14.01 -34.11 31.65
C LEU A 23 -13.06 -35.10 32.35
N GLU A 24 -13.29 -36.40 32.23
CA GLU A 24 -12.38 -37.44 32.73
C GLU A 24 -11.08 -37.53 31.94
N GLY A 25 -11.11 -37.22 30.63
CA GLY A 25 -9.92 -37.21 29.77
C GLY A 25 -9.11 -35.90 29.79
N LEU A 26 -9.69 -34.82 30.32
CA LEU A 26 -9.07 -33.51 30.42
C LEU A 26 -7.79 -33.50 31.29
N PRO A 27 -7.76 -34.14 32.48
CA PRO A 27 -6.55 -34.24 33.29
C PRO A 27 -5.39 -34.92 32.57
N GLU A 28 -5.64 -36.00 31.83
CA GLU A 28 -4.59 -36.71 31.10
C GLU A 28 -4.10 -35.92 29.87
N ARG A 29 -5.02 -35.22 29.19
CA ARG A 29 -4.65 -34.27 28.12
C ARG A 29 -3.85 -33.09 28.66
N LEU A 30 -4.21 -32.55 29.82
CA LEU A 30 -3.47 -31.51 30.52
C LEU A 30 -2.11 -32.01 30.95
N ARG A 31 -2.00 -33.24 31.49
CA ARG A 31 -0.72 -33.88 31.84
C ARG A 31 0.18 -34.07 30.62
N LEU A 32 -0.36 -34.50 29.48
CA LEU A 32 0.38 -34.65 28.23
C LEU A 32 0.77 -33.30 27.61
N LEU A 33 -0.09 -32.28 27.73
CA LEU A 33 0.24 -30.90 27.34
C LEU A 33 1.32 -30.33 28.24
N GLU A 34 1.21 -30.53 29.54
CA GLU A 34 2.17 -30.10 30.54
C GLU A 34 3.49 -30.86 30.37
N GLU A 35 3.48 -32.14 30.02
CA GLU A 35 4.65 -32.93 29.66
C GLU A 35 5.28 -32.45 28.35
N ARG A 36 4.48 -32.07 27.34
CA ARG A 36 4.97 -31.48 26.08
C ARG A 36 5.48 -30.05 26.27
N VAL A 37 4.84 -29.25 27.11
CA VAL A 37 5.24 -27.89 27.45
C VAL A 37 6.48 -27.94 28.34
N ASN A 38 6.56 -28.85 29.30
CA ASN A 38 7.75 -29.11 30.11
C ASN A 38 8.84 -29.78 29.29
N ALA A 39 8.54 -30.53 28.24
CA ALA A 39 9.53 -30.95 27.27
C ALA A 39 10.02 -29.73 26.48
N VAL A 40 9.15 -28.82 26.03
CA VAL A 40 9.57 -27.59 25.35
C VAL A 40 10.35 -26.64 26.28
N GLN A 41 9.96 -26.51 27.54
CA GLN A 41 10.62 -25.68 28.56
C GLN A 41 11.84 -26.36 29.20
N GLY A 42 11.87 -27.69 29.23
CA GLY A 42 12.88 -28.54 29.86
C GLY A 42 13.89 -29.17 28.89
N THR A 43 13.72 -29.01 27.57
CA THR A 43 14.72 -29.43 26.60
C THR A 43 15.79 -28.35 26.50
N SER A 44 17.00 -28.71 26.93
CA SER A 44 18.34 -28.13 26.72
C SER A 44 18.46 -26.72 26.15
N ALA A 45 19.48 -25.97 26.60
CA ALA A 45 19.87 -24.67 26.04
C ALA A 45 19.86 -24.62 24.48
N ASP A 46 20.06 -25.75 23.80
CA ASP A 46 19.90 -25.88 22.35
C ASP A 46 18.48 -25.68 21.81
N ALA A 47 17.43 -26.15 22.47
CA ALA A 47 16.07 -25.91 22.01
C ALA A 47 15.71 -24.41 22.10
N LYS A 48 16.09 -23.76 23.20
CA LYS A 48 15.96 -22.31 23.35
C LYS A 48 16.75 -21.57 22.26
N ARG A 49 17.99 -21.98 21.99
CA ARG A 49 18.81 -21.41 20.90
C ARG A 49 18.15 -21.59 19.51
N ARG A 50 17.61 -22.77 19.22
CA ARG A 50 16.91 -23.01 17.94
C ARG A 50 15.66 -22.14 17.80
N TRP A 51 14.87 -22.01 18.86
CA TRP A 51 13.69 -21.16 18.87
C TRP A 51 14.06 -19.68 18.68
N LEU A 52 15.01 -19.15 19.44
CA LEU A 52 15.47 -17.76 19.30
C LEU A 52 16.00 -17.44 17.89
N ARG A 53 16.70 -18.39 17.27
CA ARG A 53 17.14 -18.24 15.88
C ARG A 53 15.96 -18.18 14.91
N ALA A 54 15.02 -19.11 15.01
CA ALA A 54 13.85 -19.14 14.14
C ALA A 54 12.99 -17.87 14.30
N GLU A 55 12.87 -17.37 15.53
CA GLU A 55 12.16 -16.13 15.83
C GLU A 55 12.85 -14.90 15.19
N ALA A 56 14.19 -14.85 15.24
CA ALA A 56 14.95 -13.80 14.56
C ALA A 56 14.76 -13.86 13.03
N GLU A 57 14.84 -15.06 12.44
CA GLU A 57 14.61 -15.28 11.00
C GLU A 57 13.20 -14.86 10.58
N TYR A 58 12.19 -15.15 11.42
CA TYR A 58 10.81 -14.70 11.21
C TYR A 58 10.72 -13.17 11.15
N TYR A 59 11.26 -12.46 12.13
CA TYR A 59 11.21 -10.99 12.14
C TYR A 59 11.99 -10.35 10.99
N LEU A 60 13.11 -10.93 10.57
CA LEU A 60 13.83 -10.49 9.37
C LEU A 60 12.99 -10.63 8.10
N SER A 61 12.24 -11.72 7.97
CA SER A 61 11.31 -11.94 6.85
C SER A 61 10.16 -10.93 6.87
N VAL A 62 9.60 -10.63 8.04
CA VAL A 62 8.56 -9.61 8.22
C VAL A 62 9.08 -8.23 7.80
N ALA A 63 10.27 -7.84 8.27
CA ALA A 63 10.89 -6.57 7.88
C ALA A 63 11.05 -6.45 6.36
N ASN A 64 11.62 -7.48 5.72
CA ASN A 64 11.79 -7.51 4.27
C ASN A 64 10.44 -7.40 3.52
N THR A 65 9.42 -8.09 4.01
CA THR A 65 8.07 -8.04 3.42
C THR A 65 7.46 -6.64 3.52
N GLU A 66 7.60 -5.98 4.67
CA GLU A 66 7.09 -4.62 4.88
C GLU A 66 7.79 -3.57 4.01
N LEU A 67 9.10 -3.75 3.74
CA LEU A 67 9.84 -2.88 2.83
C LEU A 67 9.44 -3.08 1.36
N ILE A 68 9.30 -4.33 0.91
CA ILE A 68 9.00 -4.64 -0.51
C ILE A 68 7.54 -4.36 -0.87
N LEU A 69 6.60 -4.71 0.01
CA LEU A 69 5.16 -4.68 -0.31
C LEU A 69 4.43 -3.52 0.34
N GLY A 70 4.83 -3.16 1.56
CA GLY A 70 4.11 -2.19 2.37
C GLY A 70 4.59 -0.75 2.17
N GLY A 71 5.87 -0.57 1.84
CA GLY A 71 6.53 0.73 2.03
C GLY A 71 6.41 1.22 3.48
N ARG A 72 6.08 0.34 4.43
CA ARG A 72 5.81 0.69 5.84
C ARG A 72 7.12 0.62 6.62
N TRP A 73 7.96 1.64 6.41
CA TRP A 73 9.27 1.76 7.05
C TRP A 73 9.21 1.60 8.58
N GLN A 74 8.17 2.12 9.25
CA GLN A 74 8.05 2.02 10.70
C GLN A 74 7.89 0.57 11.18
N ASN A 75 7.02 -0.20 10.52
CA ASN A 75 6.83 -1.62 10.84
C ASN A 75 8.11 -2.43 10.55
N ALA A 76 8.83 -2.07 9.49
CA ALA A 76 10.11 -2.71 9.17
C ALA A 76 11.17 -2.41 10.24
N ILE A 77 11.25 -1.17 10.74
CA ILE A 77 12.12 -0.78 11.85
C ILE A 77 11.79 -1.62 13.10
N ASP A 78 10.52 -1.68 13.50
CA ASP A 78 10.10 -2.43 14.68
C ASP A 78 10.46 -3.93 14.56
N ALA A 79 10.23 -4.52 13.39
CA ALA A 79 10.60 -5.91 13.11
C ALA A 79 12.12 -6.13 13.16
N LEU A 80 12.93 -5.23 12.61
CA LEU A 80 14.39 -5.30 12.69
C LEU A 80 14.89 -5.20 14.15
N GLU A 81 14.27 -4.35 14.96
CA GLU A 81 14.58 -4.23 16.40
C GLU A 81 14.25 -5.53 17.15
N PHE A 82 13.12 -6.17 16.86
CA PHE A 82 12.79 -7.47 17.43
C PHE A 82 13.79 -8.55 17.01
N ALA A 83 14.19 -8.58 15.73
CA ALA A 83 15.21 -9.51 15.24
C ALA A 83 16.55 -9.34 15.96
N ASP A 84 17.07 -8.12 16.09
CA ASP A 84 18.30 -7.84 16.85
C ASP A 84 18.14 -8.21 18.33
N GLY A 85 16.97 -7.98 18.92
CA GLY A 85 16.61 -8.46 20.25
C GLY A 85 16.79 -9.96 20.43
N LYS A 86 16.25 -10.78 19.52
CA LYS A 86 16.38 -12.24 19.55
C LYS A 86 17.81 -12.71 19.34
N LEU A 87 18.55 -12.08 18.42
CA LEU A 87 19.97 -12.39 18.20
C LEU A 87 20.85 -12.02 19.40
N ARG A 88 20.53 -10.93 20.11
CA ARG A 88 21.21 -10.54 21.35
C ARG A 88 20.95 -11.56 22.46
N GLU A 89 19.70 -12.02 22.61
CA GLU A 89 19.35 -13.06 23.59
C GLU A 89 20.04 -14.40 23.27
N LEU A 90 20.24 -14.71 21.99
CA LEU A 90 20.98 -15.89 21.55
C LEU A 90 22.45 -15.87 21.99
N GLY A 91 23.07 -14.69 22.09
CA GLY A 91 24.40 -14.49 22.66
C GLY A 91 25.57 -15.14 21.90
N SER A 92 25.37 -15.58 20.65
CA SER A 92 26.41 -16.27 19.86
C SER A 92 27.19 -15.31 18.94
N PRO A 93 28.54 -15.28 19.00
CA PRO A 93 29.38 -14.43 18.14
C PRO A 93 29.20 -14.66 16.64
N SER A 94 28.73 -15.85 16.24
CA SER A 94 28.48 -16.21 14.84
C SER A 94 27.46 -15.30 14.13
N PHE A 95 26.61 -14.59 14.88
CA PHE A 95 25.60 -13.68 14.33
C PHE A 95 26.00 -12.20 14.39
N SER A 96 27.24 -11.89 14.81
CA SER A 96 27.75 -10.51 14.85
C SER A 96 27.64 -9.80 13.50
N GLY A 97 27.96 -10.49 12.40
CA GLY A 97 27.80 -9.95 11.05
C GLY A 97 26.34 -9.63 10.70
N VAL A 98 25.41 -10.51 11.05
CA VAL A 98 23.97 -10.26 10.84
C VAL A 98 23.50 -9.06 11.66
N ARG A 99 23.93 -8.96 12.92
CA ARG A 99 23.59 -7.82 13.79
C ARG A 99 24.16 -6.49 13.27
N GLN A 100 25.36 -6.52 12.67
CA GLN A 100 25.94 -5.35 12.03
C GLN A 100 25.10 -4.90 10.83
N LEU A 101 24.68 -5.84 9.98
CA LEU A 101 23.79 -5.54 8.85
C LEU A 101 22.44 -4.98 9.32
N ILE A 102 21.85 -5.54 10.38
CA ILE A 102 20.61 -5.01 10.96
C ILE A 102 20.83 -3.57 11.46
N TYR A 103 21.96 -3.30 12.11
CA TYR A 103 22.27 -1.95 12.57
C TYR A 103 22.40 -0.95 11.42
N GLU A 104 23.11 -1.31 10.36
CA GLU A 104 23.27 -0.49 9.15
C GLU A 104 21.91 -0.21 8.49
N GLU A 105 21.06 -1.23 8.36
CA GLU A 105 19.72 -1.10 7.81
C GLU A 105 18.83 -0.20 8.68
N LEU A 106 18.87 -0.37 10.00
CA LEU A 106 18.14 0.51 10.93
C LEU A 106 18.57 1.97 10.81
N GLN A 107 19.86 2.25 10.64
CA GLN A 107 20.34 3.62 10.43
C GLN A 107 19.87 4.17 9.08
N ALA A 108 19.91 3.36 8.01
CA ALA A 108 19.42 3.75 6.70
C ALA A 108 17.92 4.10 6.74
N LEU A 109 17.11 3.22 7.33
CA LEU A 109 15.65 3.40 7.43
C LEU A 109 15.26 4.59 8.30
N ARG A 110 15.93 4.80 9.44
CA ARG A 110 15.69 5.96 10.31
C ARG A 110 16.16 7.29 9.69
N GLY A 111 17.11 7.23 8.76
CA GLY A 111 17.58 8.38 8.00
C GLY A 111 16.62 8.81 6.88
N VAL A 112 15.60 8.01 6.56
CA VAL A 112 14.61 8.36 5.53
C VAL A 112 13.71 9.49 6.05
N GLN A 113 13.87 10.68 5.47
CA GLN A 113 12.89 11.75 5.64
C GLN A 113 11.66 11.46 4.78
N LEU A 114 10.53 11.20 5.41
CA LEU A 114 9.26 11.07 4.72
C LEU A 114 8.85 12.43 4.14
N PRO A 115 8.37 12.48 2.89
CA PRO A 115 7.67 13.66 2.40
C PRO A 115 6.37 13.88 3.20
N ASP A 116 6.06 15.13 3.53
CA ASP A 116 4.79 15.52 4.14
C ASP A 116 3.66 15.34 3.11
N VAL A 117 3.07 14.14 3.09
CA VAL A 117 2.01 13.77 2.15
C VAL A 117 0.78 14.65 2.35
N GLU A 118 0.46 15.04 3.58
CA GLU A 118 -0.68 15.92 3.89
C GLU A 118 -0.44 17.31 3.31
N GLY A 119 0.73 17.90 3.58
CA GLY A 119 1.13 19.20 3.03
C GLY A 119 1.18 19.21 1.50
N LEU A 120 1.66 18.12 0.88
CA LEU A 120 1.65 17.95 -0.58
C LEU A 120 0.22 17.84 -1.12
N SER A 121 -0.65 17.06 -0.48
CA SER A 121 -2.05 16.92 -0.89
C SER A 121 -2.80 18.25 -0.81
N TYR A 122 -2.56 19.03 0.25
CA TYR A 122 -3.13 20.35 0.42
C TYR A 122 -2.60 21.33 -0.63
N SER A 123 -1.29 21.28 -0.92
CA SER A 123 -0.68 22.08 -1.97
C SER A 123 -1.27 21.77 -3.34
N LEU A 124 -1.48 20.49 -3.65
CA LEU A 124 -2.14 20.02 -4.87
C LEU A 124 -3.59 20.48 -4.94
N ALA A 125 -4.35 20.38 -3.85
CA ALA A 125 -5.73 20.86 -3.80
C ALA A 125 -5.81 22.37 -4.07
N ARG A 126 -4.92 23.17 -3.47
CA ARG A 126 -4.83 24.61 -3.72
C ARG A 126 -4.46 24.96 -5.16
N LEU A 127 -3.57 24.18 -5.76
CA LEU A 127 -3.21 24.34 -7.18
C LEU A 127 -4.40 23.99 -8.08
N ALA A 128 -5.16 22.95 -7.75
CA ALA A 128 -6.36 22.56 -8.46
C ALA A 128 -7.46 23.64 -8.39
N ASP A 129 -7.67 24.26 -7.22
CA ASP A 129 -8.62 25.38 -7.07
C ASP A 129 -8.23 26.60 -7.94
N GLY A 130 -6.93 26.79 -8.17
CA GLY A 130 -6.42 27.86 -9.03
C GLY A 130 -6.74 27.68 -10.53
N VAL A 131 -7.02 26.44 -10.97
CA VAL A 131 -7.22 26.09 -12.39
C VAL A 131 -8.37 26.88 -13.03
N GLU A 132 -9.45 27.11 -12.30
CA GLU A 132 -10.62 27.86 -12.81
C GLU A 132 -10.32 29.35 -13.08
N SER A 133 -9.25 29.88 -12.47
CA SER A 133 -8.86 31.28 -12.61
C SER A 133 -7.83 31.53 -13.73
N LEU A 134 -7.31 30.46 -14.37
CA LEU A 134 -6.35 30.63 -15.46
C LEU A 134 -7.06 31.12 -16.74
N PRO A 135 -6.51 32.15 -17.41
CA PRO A 135 -7.03 32.60 -18.68
C PRO A 135 -6.89 31.49 -19.73
N LEU A 136 -7.98 31.18 -20.43
CA LEU A 136 -7.97 30.24 -21.55
C LEU A 136 -7.11 30.81 -22.69
N GLY A 137 -5.96 30.19 -22.94
CA GLY A 137 -5.13 30.49 -24.10
C GLY A 137 -5.89 30.16 -25.39
N ALA A 138 -5.83 31.06 -26.38
CA ALA A 138 -6.44 30.82 -27.68
C ALA A 138 -5.81 29.56 -28.31
N VAL A 139 -6.65 28.64 -28.78
CA VAL A 139 -6.23 27.39 -29.40
C VAL A 139 -5.43 27.70 -30.66
N VAL A 140 -4.11 27.58 -30.57
CA VAL A 140 -3.21 27.49 -31.72
C VAL A 140 -2.83 26.00 -31.85
N PRO A 141 -2.98 25.39 -33.04
CA PRO A 141 -2.56 24.01 -33.22
C PRO A 141 -1.03 23.92 -33.12
N THR A 142 -0.51 23.33 -32.04
CA THR A 142 0.92 23.08 -31.86
C THR A 142 1.22 21.60 -32.09
N SER A 143 2.22 21.32 -32.92
CA SER A 143 2.82 19.99 -33.05
C SER A 143 3.44 19.57 -31.71
N PRO A 144 3.34 18.29 -31.31
CA PRO A 144 3.99 17.82 -30.11
C PRO A 144 5.50 17.92 -30.28
N VAL A 145 6.15 18.78 -29.49
CA VAL A 145 7.59 18.68 -29.26
C VAL A 145 7.77 17.60 -28.20
N THR A 146 7.90 16.36 -28.65
CA THR A 146 8.37 15.27 -27.82
C THR A 146 9.90 15.36 -27.75
N ASP A 147 10.43 15.79 -26.61
CA ASP A 147 11.87 15.69 -26.31
C ASP A 147 12.22 14.22 -26.01
N GLU A 148 12.12 13.37 -27.04
CA GLU A 148 12.43 11.94 -27.03
C GLU A 148 13.92 11.68 -26.74
N GLU A 149 14.81 12.59 -27.15
CA GLU A 149 16.26 12.48 -26.95
C GLU A 149 16.68 12.51 -25.46
N MET A 150 15.88 13.13 -24.58
CA MET A 150 16.16 13.17 -23.13
C MET A 150 15.73 11.87 -22.41
N LEU A 151 14.80 11.10 -23.00
CA LEU A 151 14.29 9.86 -22.41
C LEU A 151 15.21 8.66 -22.69
N GLU A 152 16.01 8.71 -23.75
CA GLU A 152 16.99 7.67 -24.11
C GLU A 152 18.30 7.78 -23.33
N SER A 153 18.65 8.98 -22.85
CA SER A 153 19.89 9.23 -22.09
C SER A 153 19.73 9.09 -20.57
N ALA A 154 18.52 8.83 -20.06
CA ALA A 154 18.25 8.68 -18.64
C ALA A 154 18.43 7.22 -18.16
N GLU A 155 19.23 7.03 -17.10
CA GLU A 155 19.48 5.69 -16.53
C GLU A 155 18.17 4.98 -16.11
N PRO A 156 18.06 3.64 -16.31
CA PRO A 156 16.89 2.88 -15.90
C PRO A 156 16.71 2.94 -14.38
N GLY A 157 15.60 3.53 -13.92
CA GLY A 157 15.30 3.64 -12.50
C GLY A 157 14.24 4.69 -12.20
N LEU A 158 14.11 5.05 -10.91
CA LEU A 158 13.14 6.05 -10.41
C LEU A 158 13.30 7.41 -11.11
N ASN A 159 14.50 7.76 -11.59
CA ASN A 159 14.75 8.98 -12.35
C ASN A 159 13.99 9.02 -13.68
N ARG A 160 13.91 7.91 -14.42
CA ARG A 160 13.16 7.87 -15.69
C ARG A 160 11.66 8.02 -15.45
N ILE A 161 11.15 7.40 -14.38
CA ILE A 161 9.74 7.50 -13.97
C ILE A 161 9.42 8.92 -13.51
N TRP A 162 10.34 9.56 -12.79
CA TRP A 162 10.22 10.96 -12.38
C TRP A 162 10.21 11.92 -13.59
N LEU A 163 11.11 11.68 -14.57
CA LEU A 163 11.21 12.50 -15.76
C LEU A 163 9.98 12.36 -16.66
N SER A 164 9.46 11.14 -16.83
CA SER A 164 8.25 10.90 -17.63
C SER A 164 7.00 11.49 -17.00
N LEU A 165 6.86 11.38 -15.67
CA LEU A 165 5.77 12.02 -14.94
C LEU A 165 5.87 13.55 -15.05
N LYS A 166 7.08 14.10 -14.90
CA LYS A 166 7.32 15.55 -15.06
C LYS A 166 6.95 16.01 -16.46
N GLN A 167 7.39 15.30 -17.50
CA GLN A 167 7.07 15.61 -18.90
C GLN A 167 5.58 15.51 -19.21
N ALA A 168 4.89 14.50 -18.69
CA ALA A 168 3.43 14.35 -18.86
C ALA A 168 2.66 15.53 -18.24
N ILE A 169 3.11 16.02 -17.08
CA ILE A 169 2.50 17.17 -16.41
C ILE A 169 2.84 18.48 -17.15
N THR A 170 4.10 18.69 -17.55
CA THR A 170 4.49 19.91 -18.27
C THR A 170 3.92 19.97 -19.69
N GLY A 171 3.76 18.82 -20.36
CA GLY A 171 3.15 18.75 -21.69
C GLY A 171 1.67 19.13 -21.70
N MET A 172 1.01 19.10 -20.55
CA MET A 172 -0.37 19.57 -20.39
C MET A 172 -0.46 21.10 -20.22
N ILE A 173 0.65 21.78 -19.89
CA ILE A 173 0.71 23.21 -19.60
C ILE A 173 1.53 23.90 -20.71
N SER A 174 0.85 24.37 -21.76
CA SER A 174 1.49 25.15 -22.82
C SER A 174 1.76 26.58 -22.34
N VAL A 175 3.02 26.90 -22.03
CA VAL A 175 3.45 28.27 -21.67
C VAL A 175 4.00 28.95 -22.91
N GLU A 176 3.14 29.61 -23.67
CA GLU A 176 3.57 30.49 -24.75
C GLU A 176 3.91 31.87 -24.17
N ARG A 177 5.21 32.21 -24.16
CA ARG A 177 5.65 33.58 -23.85
C ARG A 177 5.30 34.46 -25.05
N GLY A 178 4.12 35.07 -25.02
CA GLY A 178 3.69 36.01 -26.05
C GLY A 178 4.59 37.24 -26.05
N ASP A 179 5.47 37.35 -27.04
CA ASP A 179 6.01 38.64 -27.42
C ASP A 179 4.87 39.46 -28.03
N GLY A 180 4.60 40.61 -27.41
CA GLY A 180 3.34 41.32 -27.53
C GLY A 180 2.97 41.73 -28.95
N SER A 181 1.93 41.11 -29.50
CA SER A 181 0.91 41.68 -30.38
C SER A 181 -0.11 40.58 -30.66
N LEU A 182 -1.39 40.91 -30.91
CA LEU A 182 -2.45 40.03 -31.47
C LEU A 182 -3.65 39.57 -30.60
N TYR A 183 -4.02 40.23 -29.50
CA TYR A 183 -5.33 39.95 -28.84
C TYR A 183 -6.21 41.18 -28.57
N ARG A 184 -6.45 42.01 -29.59
CA ARG A 184 -7.51 43.05 -29.57
C ARG A 184 -8.84 42.60 -30.19
N ALA A 185 -9.03 41.36 -30.65
CA ALA A 185 -10.27 40.99 -31.32
C ALA A 185 -10.79 39.59 -30.99
N LEU A 186 -11.11 39.36 -29.72
CA LEU A 186 -12.23 38.48 -29.36
C LEU A 186 -13.14 39.27 -28.43
N THR A 187 -13.87 40.21 -29.02
CA THR A 187 -14.94 40.96 -28.36
C THR A 187 -15.95 39.96 -27.77
N VAL A 188 -16.46 40.29 -26.59
CA VAL A 188 -17.42 39.55 -25.72
C VAL A 188 -18.58 38.85 -26.47
N GLU A 189 -18.89 39.29 -27.69
CA GLU A 189 -19.97 38.80 -28.55
C GLU A 189 -19.71 37.43 -29.20
N GLY A 190 -18.45 37.03 -29.40
CA GLY A 190 -18.10 35.73 -30.01
C GLY A 190 -18.31 34.52 -29.10
N GLN A 191 -18.21 34.69 -27.77
CA GLN A 191 -18.31 33.60 -26.80
C GLN A 191 -19.77 33.13 -26.57
N VAL A 192 -20.76 33.98 -26.88
CA VAL A 192 -22.19 33.65 -26.75
C VAL A 192 -22.65 32.65 -27.81
N LEU A 193 -22.03 32.67 -29.00
CA LEU A 193 -22.42 31.81 -30.13
C LEU A 193 -21.98 30.35 -29.96
N VAL A 194 -20.88 30.10 -29.24
CA VAL A 194 -20.42 28.73 -28.93
C VAL A 194 -21.35 28.08 -27.90
N ARG A 195 -21.84 28.84 -26.91
CA ARG A 195 -22.78 28.34 -25.89
C ARG A 195 -24.14 27.92 -26.47
N ARG A 196 -24.62 28.57 -27.54
CA ARG A 196 -25.94 28.27 -28.14
C ARG A 196 -25.99 26.96 -28.94
N ARG A 197 -24.85 26.44 -29.42
CA ARG A 197 -24.82 25.17 -30.16
C ARG A 197 -24.79 23.93 -29.27
N LEU A 198 -24.31 24.06 -28.03
CA LEU A 198 -24.20 22.92 -27.10
C LEU A 198 -25.49 22.61 -26.33
N SER A 199 -26.52 23.47 -26.42
CA SER A 199 -27.77 23.30 -25.66
C SER A 199 -28.94 22.71 -26.47
N ARG A 200 -28.70 22.07 -27.62
CA ARG A 200 -29.77 21.31 -28.30
C ARG A 200 -29.62 19.83 -27.93
N PRO A 201 -30.37 19.33 -26.92
CA PRO A 201 -30.34 17.91 -26.62
C PRO A 201 -30.93 17.12 -27.80
N SER A 202 -30.26 16.02 -28.10
CA SER A 202 -30.77 14.87 -28.83
C SER A 202 -32.26 14.64 -28.57
N THR A 203 -33.10 14.70 -29.59
CA THR A 203 -34.42 14.07 -29.58
C THR A 203 -34.83 13.70 -31.00
N ALA A 204 -35.09 12.40 -31.14
CA ALA A 204 -35.93 11.72 -32.12
C ALA A 204 -35.47 11.77 -33.59
N ALA A 205 -34.99 10.67 -34.16
CA ALA A 205 -35.70 9.42 -34.46
C ALA A 205 -36.44 9.45 -35.80
N SER A 206 -36.06 8.45 -36.61
CA SER A 206 -36.87 7.70 -37.56
C SER A 206 -37.57 8.43 -38.72
N MET A 207 -37.45 7.75 -39.87
CA MET A 207 -38.48 7.50 -40.89
C MET A 207 -38.26 8.15 -42.27
N THR A 208 -38.20 7.26 -43.28
CA THR A 208 -38.58 7.43 -44.72
C THR A 208 -37.61 8.25 -45.59
N ASP A 209 -37.29 7.94 -46.85
CA ASP A 209 -37.63 6.88 -47.81
C ASP A 209 -36.80 7.13 -49.10
N GLY A 210 -36.64 6.10 -49.94
CA GLY A 210 -36.67 6.22 -51.40
C GLY A 210 -35.40 5.89 -52.18
N PRO A 211 -35.50 5.62 -53.50
CA PRO A 211 -36.69 5.28 -54.31
C PRO A 211 -36.75 3.79 -54.74
#